data_AF-A0A414MIY9-F1
#
_entry.id   AF-A0A414MIY9-F1
#
_cell.length_a   1.000
_cell.length_b   1.000
_cell.length_c   1.000
_cell.angle_alpha   90.00
_cell.angle_beta   90.00
_cell.angle_gamma   90.00
#
_symmetry.space_group_name_H-M   'P 1'
#
loop_
_entity.id
_entity.type
_entity.pdbx_description
1 polymer ?
#
loop_
_entity_poly.entity_id
_entity_poly.type
_entity_poly.pdbx_seq_one_letter_code
_entity_poly.pdbx_strand_id
1 'polypeptide(L)'
;MKQFYTLLFFCLGMMFVGCSDDDKNEPQLPGEPGTEVPDGGEFNPENVGLEYDDGTNCAFNVKIAIDKEGWEMRDAEFFKNRLKTEWDAINERFNKLDKQGALKRNYVFIPDLEDIIIYENGKDDKGNNISKHWDVPVDHADKIDFNKFQCLVVYDFVIQDFEVGKGGGCGDDGKGMSNILVINPNEENVDKFYDHFDETKAKTIASITHELGHFRGIWDLYVVNFNGKNNPINGKGFRAPDGIMNDNTYGTLEECYWNEYELLCLNANLSKKEYRLWDSCMWEYFTDLIEVSVTEDNKPVDGFKLNFYKYESGKINPVVHIAMDNEGSIIRKEARDLFWHGSAKWQYYSMFLLEAVNANTGHKGYAFLPYYEPHMQGLKDKCETPINGKSIYKMTIDCKK
;
A
#
# COMPACT_ATOMS: atom_id res chain seq x y z
N MET A 1 44.27 3.97 -19.03
CA MET A 1 44.57 5.24 -19.71
C MET A 1 43.44 5.53 -20.69
N LYS A 2 42.69 6.63 -20.53
CA LYS A 2 41.71 7.23 -21.49
C LYS A 2 40.59 6.27 -22.01
N GLN A 3 39.34 6.69 -22.20
CA GLN A 3 38.79 8.02 -22.34
C GLN A 3 37.29 8.04 -21.92
N PHE A 4 36.84 9.16 -21.37
CA PHE A 4 35.41 9.49 -21.21
C PHE A 4 34.72 9.63 -22.56
N TYR A 5 33.45 9.24 -22.67
CA TYR A 5 32.47 9.99 -23.48
C TYR A 5 31.08 10.00 -22.82
N THR A 6 30.67 11.20 -22.42
CA THR A 6 29.31 11.55 -22.01
C THR A 6 28.53 11.97 -23.26
N LEU A 7 27.25 11.62 -23.35
CA LEU A 7 26.30 12.31 -24.24
C LEU A 7 25.02 12.68 -23.48
N LEU A 8 24.84 13.98 -23.23
CA LEU A 8 23.52 14.56 -22.98
C LEU A 8 22.81 14.75 -24.32
N PHE A 9 21.49 14.55 -24.34
CA PHE A 9 20.63 15.16 -25.35
C PHE A 9 19.79 16.28 -24.70
N PHE A 10 20.12 17.52 -25.05
CA PHE A 10 19.26 18.68 -24.88
C PHE A 10 18.70 19.03 -26.26
N CYS A 11 17.38 19.05 -26.40
CA CYS A 11 16.70 19.73 -27.50
C CYS A 11 15.81 20.82 -26.93
N LEU A 12 16.31 22.05 -26.96
CA LEU A 12 15.57 23.25 -26.58
C LEU A 12 14.73 23.73 -27.77
N GLY A 13 13.42 23.84 -27.60
CA GLY A 13 12.52 24.44 -28.58
C GLY A 13 11.68 25.55 -27.92
N MET A 14 12.18 26.79 -27.91
CA MET A 14 11.41 27.94 -27.45
C MET A 14 10.50 28.48 -28.56
N MET A 15 9.23 28.76 -28.24
CA MET A 15 8.45 29.81 -28.90
C MET A 15 7.72 30.67 -27.85
N PHE A 16 7.70 31.98 -28.11
CA PHE A 16 7.28 33.10 -27.25
C PHE A 16 6.60 34.16 -28.16
N VAL A 17 5.59 34.95 -27.76
CA VAL A 17 4.86 35.10 -26.48
C VAL A 17 3.35 35.18 -26.79
N GLY A 18 2.48 34.79 -25.85
CA GLY A 18 1.04 35.11 -25.89
C GLY A 18 0.49 35.41 -24.50
N CYS A 19 0.65 36.64 -24.02
CA CYS A 19 0.14 37.07 -22.71
C CYS A 19 -1.37 37.39 -22.77
N SER A 20 -2.11 36.87 -21.80
CA SER A 20 -3.24 37.58 -21.18
C SER A 20 -3.17 37.32 -19.68
N ASP A 21 -3.06 38.38 -18.89
CA ASP A 21 -2.97 38.32 -17.43
C ASP A 21 -4.34 38.00 -16.78
N ASP A 22 -4.28 37.78 -15.47
CA ASP A 22 -5.38 37.72 -14.50
C ASP A 22 -6.39 36.57 -14.63
N ASP A 23 -6.15 35.49 -13.86
CA ASP A 23 -6.82 35.45 -12.55
C ASP A 23 -6.10 34.55 -11.51
N LYS A 24 -6.31 34.84 -10.23
CA LYS A 24 -5.63 34.15 -9.11
C LYS A 24 -6.36 32.87 -8.70
N ASN A 25 -5.98 31.75 -9.30
CA ASN A 25 -6.33 30.44 -8.72
C ASN A 25 -5.36 30.09 -7.57
N GLU A 26 -5.70 30.54 -6.36
CA GLU A 26 -5.27 29.84 -5.15
C GLU A 26 -5.74 28.36 -5.23
N PRO A 27 -4.98 27.38 -4.70
CA PRO A 27 -5.43 26.00 -4.70
C PRO A 27 -6.71 25.86 -3.88
N GLN A 28 -7.85 25.64 -4.55
CA GLN A 28 -9.07 25.27 -3.86
C GLN A 28 -8.84 23.92 -3.18
N LEU A 29 -9.09 23.87 -1.87
CA LEU A 29 -9.29 22.63 -1.15
C LEU A 29 -10.39 21.81 -1.85
N PRO A 30 -10.31 20.48 -1.87
CA PRO A 30 -11.38 19.66 -2.44
C PRO A 30 -12.71 20.05 -1.79
N GLY A 31 -13.72 20.34 -2.63
CA GLY A 31 -15.08 20.62 -2.15
C GLY A 31 -15.61 19.43 -1.37
N GLU A 32 -16.51 19.70 -0.42
CA GLU A 32 -17.17 18.64 0.36
C GLU A 32 -17.79 17.60 -0.60
N PRO A 33 -17.55 16.29 -0.39
CA PRO A 33 -18.15 15.26 -1.23
C PRO A 33 -19.67 15.38 -1.16
N GLY A 34 -20.32 15.37 -2.33
CA GLY A 34 -21.76 15.61 -2.44
C GLY A 34 -22.56 14.60 -1.63
N THR A 35 -23.26 15.07 -0.59
CA THR A 35 -24.07 14.25 0.30
C THR A 35 -25.42 13.89 -0.32
N GLU A 36 -25.41 13.17 -1.44
CA GLU A 36 -26.55 12.36 -1.88
C GLU A 36 -26.28 10.91 -1.47
N VAL A 37 -26.52 10.60 -0.18
CA VAL A 37 -26.64 9.22 0.28
C VAL A 37 -27.91 8.66 -0.36
N PRO A 38 -27.84 7.58 -1.17
CA PRO A 38 -29.03 6.98 -1.75
C PRO A 38 -29.99 6.54 -0.65
N ASP A 39 -31.28 6.89 -0.79
CA ASP A 39 -32.31 6.53 0.18
C ASP A 39 -32.39 4.99 0.32
N GLY A 40 -32.58 4.50 1.55
CA GLY A 40 -32.17 3.16 2.00
C GLY A 40 -32.87 1.96 1.38
N GLY A 41 -32.65 1.73 0.09
CA GLY A 41 -33.05 0.54 -0.65
C GLY A 41 -32.16 -0.68 -0.37
N GLU A 42 -32.63 -1.85 -0.79
CA GLU A 42 -31.84 -3.08 -0.74
C GLU A 42 -30.63 -2.99 -1.69
N PHE A 43 -29.45 -3.40 -1.24
CA PHE A 43 -28.23 -3.35 -2.02
C PHE A 43 -28.37 -4.17 -3.32
N ASN A 44 -28.19 -3.51 -4.46
CA ASN A 44 -28.27 -4.14 -5.78
C ASN A 44 -26.89 -4.09 -6.49
N PRO A 45 -26.20 -5.24 -6.62
CA PRO A 45 -24.93 -5.35 -7.37
C PRO A 45 -24.99 -4.80 -8.80
N GLU A 46 -26.13 -4.87 -9.49
CA GLU A 46 -26.27 -4.41 -10.88
C GLU A 46 -26.16 -2.88 -11.02
N ASN A 47 -26.40 -2.14 -9.93
CA ASN A 47 -26.38 -0.67 -9.90
C ASN A 47 -25.04 -0.09 -9.40
N VAL A 48 -24.03 -0.91 -9.17
CA VAL A 48 -22.72 -0.48 -8.65
C VAL A 48 -21.93 0.23 -9.74
N GLY A 49 -21.81 1.56 -9.60
CA GLY A 49 -20.96 2.42 -10.43
C GLY A 49 -19.53 2.54 -9.90
N LEU A 50 -18.78 3.51 -10.43
CA LEU A 50 -17.46 3.89 -9.93
C LEU A 50 -17.57 4.51 -8.53
N GLU A 51 -16.62 4.18 -7.64
CA GLU A 51 -16.52 4.74 -6.29
C GLU A 51 -17.80 4.62 -5.45
N TYR A 52 -18.59 3.56 -5.67
CA TYR A 52 -19.85 3.32 -4.98
C TYR A 52 -19.69 3.23 -3.46
N ASP A 53 -20.39 4.12 -2.74
CA ASP A 53 -20.61 4.09 -1.30
C ASP A 53 -22.09 4.46 -1.02
N ASP A 54 -22.86 3.54 -0.42
CA ASP A 54 -24.27 3.76 -0.05
C ASP A 54 -24.48 4.15 1.43
N GLY A 55 -23.38 4.40 2.17
CA GLY A 55 -23.39 4.63 3.62
C GLY A 55 -23.26 3.35 4.45
N THR A 56 -23.51 2.18 3.87
CA THR A 56 -23.40 0.84 4.49
C THR A 56 -22.33 -0.02 3.81
N ASN A 57 -22.28 -0.01 2.47
CA ASN A 57 -21.38 -0.79 1.64
C ASN A 57 -20.48 0.13 0.80
N CYS A 58 -19.19 -0.21 0.71
CA CYS A 58 -18.38 0.16 -0.45
C CYS A 58 -18.37 -1.02 -1.42
N ALA A 59 -18.76 -0.79 -2.67
CA ALA A 59 -18.87 -1.86 -3.67
C ALA A 59 -17.99 -1.58 -4.89
N PHE A 60 -17.35 -2.64 -5.40
CA PHE A 60 -16.33 -2.55 -6.44
C PHE A 60 -16.60 -3.61 -7.51
N ASN A 61 -16.78 -3.17 -8.76
CA ASN A 61 -16.71 -4.10 -9.89
C ASN A 61 -15.26 -4.54 -10.09
N VAL A 62 -15.04 -5.85 -10.16
CA VAL A 62 -13.76 -6.49 -10.39
C VAL A 62 -13.78 -7.16 -11.76
N LYS A 63 -12.89 -6.75 -12.67
CA LYS A 63 -12.71 -7.45 -13.94
C LYS A 63 -11.87 -8.71 -13.70
N ILE A 64 -12.18 -9.81 -14.38
CA ILE A 64 -11.40 -11.04 -14.30
C ILE A 64 -10.71 -11.30 -15.64
N ALA A 65 -9.43 -11.71 -15.58
CA ALA A 65 -8.70 -12.24 -16.71
C ALA A 65 -8.08 -13.61 -16.38
N ILE A 66 -8.01 -14.48 -17.37
CA ILE A 66 -7.49 -15.85 -17.27
C ILE A 66 -6.56 -16.11 -18.45
N ASP A 67 -5.45 -16.80 -18.21
CA ASP A 67 -4.53 -17.26 -19.25
C ASP A 67 -5.24 -18.23 -20.21
N LYS A 68 -4.99 -18.09 -21.51
CA LYS A 68 -5.64 -18.90 -22.53
C LYS A 68 -5.35 -20.39 -22.36
N GLU A 69 -4.11 -20.74 -22.03
CA GLU A 69 -3.65 -22.10 -21.81
C GLU A 69 -4.47 -22.79 -20.71
N GLY A 70 -4.65 -22.14 -19.55
CA GLY A 70 -5.52 -22.59 -18.47
C GLY A 70 -6.99 -22.63 -18.84
N TRP A 71 -7.46 -21.62 -19.57
CA TRP A 71 -8.84 -21.56 -20.07
C TRP A 71 -9.17 -22.75 -20.97
N GLU A 72 -8.29 -23.10 -21.92
CA GLU A 72 -8.46 -24.22 -22.86
C GLU A 72 -8.36 -25.60 -22.18
N MET A 73 -7.79 -25.70 -20.97
CA MET A 73 -7.75 -26.93 -20.18
C MET A 73 -9.04 -27.21 -19.40
N ARG A 74 -10.02 -26.30 -19.39
CA ARG A 74 -11.32 -26.42 -18.71
C ARG A 74 -12.44 -25.87 -19.61
N ASP A 75 -13.63 -25.70 -19.05
CA ASP A 75 -14.75 -25.04 -19.72
C ASP A 75 -15.16 -23.76 -18.96
N ALA A 76 -15.96 -22.91 -19.61
CA ALA A 76 -16.40 -21.65 -19.03
C ALA A 76 -17.27 -21.83 -17.77
N GLU A 77 -18.03 -22.92 -17.68
CA GLU A 77 -18.91 -23.20 -16.54
C GLU A 77 -18.09 -23.57 -15.29
N PHE A 78 -16.99 -24.31 -15.46
CA PHE A 78 -16.00 -24.56 -14.41
C PHE A 78 -15.49 -23.24 -13.81
N PHE A 79 -14.97 -22.32 -14.64
CA PHE A 79 -14.43 -21.06 -14.13
C PHE A 79 -15.50 -20.18 -13.48
N LYS A 80 -16.66 -19.97 -14.12
CA LYS A 80 -17.74 -19.14 -13.56
C LYS A 80 -18.20 -19.65 -12.19
N ASN A 81 -18.43 -20.96 -12.05
CA ASN A 81 -18.87 -21.56 -10.77
C ASN A 81 -17.80 -21.50 -9.69
N ARG A 82 -16.52 -21.71 -10.05
CA ARG A 82 -15.39 -21.68 -9.11
C ARG A 82 -15.07 -20.26 -8.65
N LEU A 83 -14.93 -19.32 -9.58
CA LEU A 83 -14.74 -17.90 -9.29
C LEU A 83 -15.88 -17.37 -8.43
N LYS A 84 -17.15 -17.67 -8.73
CA LYS A 84 -18.27 -17.25 -7.88
C LYS A 84 -18.05 -17.71 -6.42
N THR A 85 -17.75 -18.99 -6.23
CA THR A 85 -17.54 -19.57 -4.88
C THR A 85 -16.33 -18.95 -4.17
N GLU A 86 -15.24 -18.71 -4.90
CA GLU A 86 -14.02 -18.10 -4.39
C GLU A 86 -14.27 -16.64 -3.98
N TRP A 87 -14.94 -15.85 -4.83
CA TRP A 87 -15.25 -14.45 -4.56
C TRP A 87 -16.31 -14.26 -3.47
N ASP A 88 -17.31 -15.15 -3.37
CA ASP A 88 -18.22 -15.18 -2.20
C ASP A 88 -17.40 -15.33 -0.89
N ALA A 89 -16.39 -16.19 -0.89
CA ALA A 89 -15.53 -16.45 0.27
C ALA A 89 -14.44 -15.39 0.50
N ILE A 90 -13.96 -14.69 -0.54
CA ILE A 90 -13.09 -13.49 -0.42
C ILE A 90 -13.88 -12.36 0.24
N ASN A 91 -15.11 -12.11 -0.20
CA ASN A 91 -16.01 -11.12 0.43
C ASN A 91 -16.27 -11.46 1.90
N GLU A 92 -16.57 -12.71 2.22
CA GLU A 92 -16.71 -13.18 3.60
C GLU A 92 -15.41 -12.94 4.39
N ARG A 93 -14.26 -13.36 3.85
CA ARG A 93 -12.97 -13.24 4.52
C ARG A 93 -12.64 -11.78 4.80
N PHE A 94 -12.61 -10.92 3.78
CA PHE A 94 -12.21 -9.52 3.89
C PHE A 94 -12.94 -8.80 5.04
N ASN A 95 -14.26 -8.99 5.15
CA ASN A 95 -15.05 -8.36 6.21
C ASN A 95 -14.89 -9.06 7.57
N LYS A 96 -14.85 -10.40 7.63
CA LYS A 96 -14.66 -11.13 8.90
C LYS A 96 -13.28 -10.97 9.53
N LEU A 97 -12.32 -10.36 8.85
CA LEU A 97 -11.00 -10.04 9.38
C LEU A 97 -11.00 -8.77 10.24
N ASP A 98 -12.04 -7.94 10.15
CA ASP A 98 -12.31 -6.95 11.18
C ASP A 98 -12.86 -7.66 12.44
N LYS A 99 -11.97 -7.91 13.40
CA LYS A 99 -12.34 -8.53 14.69
C LYS A 99 -12.97 -7.57 15.69
N GLN A 100 -12.99 -6.28 15.38
CA GLN A 100 -13.38 -5.23 16.32
C GLN A 100 -14.70 -4.55 15.93
N GLY A 101 -15.16 -4.72 14.69
CA GLY A 101 -16.31 -4.00 14.15
C GLY A 101 -16.01 -2.52 13.92
N ALA A 102 -14.76 -2.22 13.55
CA ALA A 102 -14.26 -0.87 13.33
C ALA A 102 -14.38 -0.39 11.88
N LEU A 103 -14.65 -1.28 10.91
CA LEU A 103 -14.91 -0.88 9.53
C LEU A 103 -16.17 -0.01 9.44
N LYS A 104 -16.04 1.18 8.85
CA LYS A 104 -17.16 2.10 8.58
C LYS A 104 -18.14 1.60 7.52
N ARG A 105 -17.74 0.58 6.75
CA ARG A 105 -18.47 0.00 5.61
C ARG A 105 -18.18 -1.49 5.48
N ASN A 106 -19.17 -2.22 5.01
CA ASN A 106 -18.98 -3.55 4.44
C ASN A 106 -18.35 -3.43 3.04
N TYR A 107 -17.32 -4.21 2.75
CA TYR A 107 -16.62 -4.19 1.45
C TYR A 107 -17.15 -5.30 0.56
N VAL A 108 -17.62 -4.94 -0.65
CA VAL A 108 -18.23 -5.88 -1.60
C VAL A 108 -17.48 -5.84 -2.93
N PHE A 109 -16.86 -6.96 -3.29
CA PHE A 109 -16.12 -7.15 -4.54
C PHE A 109 -16.95 -8.04 -5.47
N ILE A 110 -17.35 -7.49 -6.63
CA ILE A 110 -18.27 -8.11 -7.58
C ILE A 110 -17.48 -8.54 -8.82
N PRO A 111 -17.16 -9.82 -9.00
CA PRO A 111 -16.44 -10.29 -10.18
C PRO A 111 -17.32 -10.25 -11.43
N ASP A 112 -16.79 -9.73 -12.53
CA ASP A 112 -17.39 -9.86 -13.87
C ASP A 112 -17.16 -11.28 -14.41
N LEU A 113 -18.13 -12.15 -14.12
CA LEU A 113 -18.14 -13.54 -14.56
C LEU A 113 -18.72 -13.72 -15.97
N GLU A 114 -19.32 -12.68 -16.56
CA GLU A 114 -20.00 -12.81 -17.86
C GLU A 114 -19.09 -12.44 -19.04
N ASP A 115 -18.21 -11.44 -18.90
CA ASP A 115 -17.16 -11.13 -19.88
C ASP A 115 -15.75 -11.27 -19.28
N ILE A 116 -15.37 -12.52 -18.98
CA ILE A 116 -14.00 -12.85 -18.57
C ILE A 116 -13.04 -12.57 -19.75
N ILE A 117 -11.93 -11.88 -19.48
CA ILE A 117 -10.87 -11.63 -20.46
C ILE A 117 -10.01 -12.91 -20.56
N ILE A 118 -9.77 -13.38 -21.78
CA ILE A 118 -8.80 -14.44 -22.05
C ILE A 118 -7.57 -13.79 -22.67
N TYR A 119 -6.43 -13.87 -21.97
CA TYR A 119 -5.17 -13.26 -22.42
C TYR A 119 -4.17 -14.32 -22.87
N GLU A 120 -3.25 -13.93 -23.77
CA GLU A 120 -2.19 -14.79 -24.28
C GLU A 120 -0.82 -14.22 -23.88
N ASN A 121 0.12 -15.10 -23.55
CA ASN A 121 1.51 -14.71 -23.35
C ASN A 121 2.18 -14.26 -24.66
N GLY A 122 3.12 -13.32 -24.56
CA GLY A 122 3.59 -12.51 -25.67
C GLY A 122 5.01 -12.79 -26.13
N LYS A 123 5.47 -11.95 -27.07
CA LYS A 123 6.87 -11.89 -27.53
C LYS A 123 7.45 -10.50 -27.32
N ASP A 124 8.72 -10.42 -26.92
CA ASP A 124 9.48 -9.15 -26.98
C ASP A 124 9.94 -8.84 -28.42
N ASP A 125 10.51 -7.64 -28.62
CA ASP A 125 11.09 -7.19 -29.91
C ASP A 125 12.19 -8.12 -30.47
N LYS A 126 12.69 -9.06 -29.67
CA LYS A 126 13.75 -10.02 -30.03
C LYS A 126 13.19 -11.44 -30.25
N GLY A 127 11.88 -11.64 -30.08
CA GLY A 127 11.20 -12.93 -30.23
C GLY A 127 11.29 -13.86 -29.01
N ASN A 128 11.78 -13.39 -27.86
CA ASN A 128 11.72 -14.13 -26.61
C ASN A 128 10.30 -14.14 -26.06
N ASN A 129 9.90 -15.22 -25.38
CA ASN A 129 8.60 -15.23 -24.67
C ASN A 129 8.63 -14.22 -23.52
N ILE A 130 7.53 -13.51 -23.33
CA ILE A 130 7.30 -12.61 -22.19
C ILE A 130 5.90 -12.83 -21.63
N SER A 131 5.75 -12.57 -20.32
CA SER A 131 4.44 -12.66 -19.69
C SER A 131 3.62 -11.42 -20.02
N LYS A 132 2.32 -11.59 -20.24
CA LYS A 132 1.40 -10.49 -20.60
C LYS A 132 0.39 -10.10 -19.52
N HIS A 133 0.44 -10.77 -18.38
CA HIS A 133 -0.37 -10.49 -17.20
C HIS A 133 -0.48 -9.01 -16.77
N TRP A 134 0.63 -8.26 -16.71
CA TRP A 134 0.61 -6.83 -16.36
C TRP A 134 0.10 -5.92 -17.49
N ASP A 135 0.15 -6.39 -18.73
CA ASP A 135 -0.27 -5.63 -19.92
C ASP A 135 -1.77 -5.80 -20.23
N VAL A 136 -2.48 -6.73 -19.57
CA VAL A 136 -3.93 -6.97 -19.77
C VAL A 136 -4.78 -5.69 -19.74
N PRO A 137 -4.58 -4.71 -18.83
CA PRO A 137 -5.29 -3.42 -18.86
C PRO A 137 -5.12 -2.62 -20.16
N VAL A 138 -4.01 -2.81 -20.87
CA VAL A 138 -3.66 -2.10 -22.10
C VAL A 138 -4.08 -2.92 -23.33
N ASP A 139 -3.69 -4.20 -23.37
CA ASP A 139 -3.92 -5.09 -24.51
C ASP A 139 -5.41 -5.47 -24.67
N HIS A 140 -6.22 -5.37 -23.60
CA HIS A 140 -7.67 -5.62 -23.61
C HIS A 140 -8.50 -4.41 -23.15
N ALA A 141 -8.02 -3.19 -23.40
CA ALA A 141 -8.70 -1.95 -23.02
C ALA A 141 -10.10 -1.77 -23.63
N ASP A 142 -10.45 -2.51 -24.69
CA ASP A 142 -11.78 -2.56 -25.30
C ASP A 142 -12.82 -3.32 -24.46
N LYS A 143 -12.37 -4.20 -23.56
CA LYS A 143 -13.21 -5.00 -22.63
C LYS A 143 -13.30 -4.42 -21.22
N ILE A 144 -12.60 -3.32 -20.95
CA ILE A 144 -12.46 -2.72 -19.63
C ILE A 144 -13.08 -1.31 -19.65
N ASP A 145 -14.29 -1.18 -19.11
CA ASP A 145 -14.85 0.14 -18.83
C ASP A 145 -14.17 0.73 -17.59
N PHE A 146 -13.20 1.62 -17.82
CA PHE A 146 -12.49 2.33 -16.76
C PHE A 146 -13.38 3.29 -15.94
N ASN A 147 -14.63 3.53 -16.35
CA ASN A 147 -15.66 4.24 -15.56
C ASN A 147 -16.58 3.28 -14.78
N LYS A 148 -16.33 1.97 -14.82
CA LYS A 148 -17.00 0.95 -14.01
C LYS A 148 -16.03 0.18 -13.10
N PHE A 149 -14.87 -0.20 -13.65
CA PHE A 149 -13.89 -1.05 -12.96
C PHE A 149 -12.83 -0.23 -12.21
N GLN A 150 -12.51 -0.70 -11.00
CA GLN A 150 -11.43 -0.18 -10.15
C GLN A 150 -10.36 -1.24 -9.84
N CYS A 151 -10.68 -2.52 -10.06
CA CYS A 151 -9.77 -3.64 -9.87
C CYS A 151 -9.89 -4.62 -11.05
N LEU A 152 -8.76 -5.13 -11.49
CA LEU A 152 -8.61 -6.29 -12.37
C LEU A 152 -7.88 -7.38 -11.58
N VAL A 153 -8.35 -8.62 -11.64
CA VAL A 153 -7.61 -9.79 -11.14
C VAL A 153 -7.28 -10.71 -12.31
N VAL A 154 -5.98 -10.95 -12.50
CA VAL A 154 -5.41 -11.77 -13.55
C VAL A 154 -4.94 -13.08 -12.94
N TYR A 155 -5.53 -14.19 -13.39
CA TYR A 155 -5.15 -15.54 -12.97
C TYR A 155 -4.27 -16.19 -14.04
N ASP A 156 -3.16 -16.77 -13.59
CA ASP A 156 -2.23 -17.55 -14.38
C ASP A 156 -2.25 -19.00 -13.88
N PHE A 157 -3.10 -19.82 -14.50
CA PHE A 157 -3.29 -21.24 -14.20
C PHE A 157 -2.22 -22.13 -14.85
N VAL A 158 -1.47 -21.68 -15.87
CA VAL A 158 -0.49 -22.51 -16.60
C VAL A 158 0.84 -21.74 -16.80
N ILE A 159 1.62 -21.76 -15.72
CA ILE A 159 2.97 -21.19 -15.64
C ILE A 159 3.85 -21.65 -16.80
N GLN A 160 4.54 -20.71 -17.43
CA GLN A 160 5.57 -20.97 -18.42
C GLN A 160 6.97 -20.96 -17.79
N ASP A 161 7.94 -21.63 -18.43
CA ASP A 161 9.34 -21.70 -17.95
C ASP A 161 9.98 -20.31 -17.68
N PHE A 162 9.64 -19.30 -18.50
CA PHE A 162 10.12 -17.93 -18.35
C PHE A 162 9.40 -17.11 -17.25
N GLU A 163 8.44 -17.72 -16.53
CA GLU A 163 7.74 -17.16 -15.37
C GLU A 163 8.22 -17.75 -14.04
N VAL A 164 8.99 -18.84 -14.06
CA VAL A 164 9.54 -19.47 -12.86
C VAL A 164 10.33 -18.46 -12.02
N GLY A 165 10.03 -18.41 -10.71
CA GLY A 165 10.68 -17.51 -9.76
C GLY A 165 10.25 -16.04 -9.84
N LYS A 166 9.20 -15.70 -10.60
CA LYS A 166 8.44 -14.45 -10.42
C LYS A 166 7.57 -14.53 -9.16
N GLY A 167 6.68 -13.57 -8.96
CA GLY A 167 5.71 -13.57 -7.85
C GLY A 167 4.42 -12.87 -8.22
N GLY A 168 3.36 -13.18 -7.47
CA GLY A 168 2.10 -12.43 -7.46
C GLY A 168 2.26 -11.04 -6.83
N GLY A 169 1.18 -10.27 -6.81
CA GLY A 169 1.16 -8.95 -6.20
C GLY A 169 0.09 -8.03 -6.77
N CYS A 170 0.00 -6.83 -6.19
CA CYS A 170 -0.86 -5.74 -6.62
C CYS A 170 -0.05 -4.61 -7.28
N GLY A 171 -0.47 -4.19 -8.47
CA GLY A 171 0.03 -3.04 -9.21
C GLY A 171 -1.09 -2.04 -9.54
N ASP A 172 -0.78 -1.03 -10.35
CA ASP A 172 -1.72 0.00 -10.81
C ASP A 172 -1.45 0.30 -12.30
N ASP A 173 -2.51 0.44 -13.10
CA ASP A 173 -2.46 0.67 -14.54
C ASP A 173 -1.98 2.09 -14.95
N GLY A 174 -1.76 2.99 -13.99
CA GLY A 174 -1.42 4.39 -14.26
C GLY A 174 -2.63 5.33 -14.25
N LYS A 175 -3.84 4.79 -14.07
CA LYS A 175 -5.12 5.51 -14.09
C LYS A 175 -5.97 5.19 -12.84
N GLY A 176 -5.39 4.54 -11.83
CA GLY A 176 -6.08 4.18 -10.59
C GLY A 176 -6.97 2.96 -10.70
N MET A 177 -6.73 2.07 -11.68
CA MET A 177 -7.24 0.71 -11.65
C MET A 177 -6.12 -0.21 -11.15
N SER A 178 -6.33 -0.85 -10.00
CA SER A 178 -5.36 -1.84 -9.51
C SER A 178 -5.43 -3.13 -10.33
N ASN A 179 -4.27 -3.73 -10.57
CA ASN A 179 -4.13 -5.03 -11.21
C ASN A 179 -3.54 -6.02 -10.21
N ILE A 180 -4.22 -7.12 -9.92
CA ILE A 180 -3.79 -8.16 -8.98
C ILE A 180 -3.43 -9.41 -9.77
N LEU A 181 -2.22 -9.95 -9.55
CA LEU A 181 -1.73 -11.16 -10.17
C LEU A 181 -1.83 -12.37 -9.23
N VAL A 182 -2.57 -13.39 -9.68
CA VAL A 182 -2.67 -14.71 -9.04
C VAL A 182 -1.85 -15.72 -9.84
N ILE A 183 -0.70 -16.13 -9.29
CA ILE A 183 0.30 -16.97 -9.98
C ILE A 183 0.99 -17.90 -8.98
N ASN A 184 1.34 -19.13 -9.38
CA ASN A 184 2.13 -20.06 -8.57
C ASN A 184 3.42 -20.52 -9.30
N PRO A 185 4.45 -19.64 -9.41
CA PRO A 185 5.55 -19.75 -10.37
C PRO A 185 6.67 -20.71 -9.93
N ASN A 186 6.30 -21.87 -9.40
CA ASN A 186 7.21 -22.95 -9.07
C ASN A 186 7.53 -23.79 -10.31
N GLU A 187 8.79 -24.23 -10.45
CA GLU A 187 9.26 -25.09 -11.54
C GLU A 187 8.42 -26.38 -11.69
N GLU A 188 7.89 -26.92 -10.59
CA GLU A 188 7.04 -28.10 -10.60
C GLU A 188 5.65 -27.88 -11.23
N ASN A 189 5.22 -26.64 -11.46
CA ASN A 189 3.92 -26.29 -12.04
C ASN A 189 3.99 -25.93 -13.53
N VAL A 190 5.19 -25.85 -14.13
CA VAL A 190 5.36 -25.49 -15.54
C VAL A 190 4.56 -26.40 -16.46
N ASP A 191 3.86 -25.81 -17.43
CA ASP A 191 2.96 -26.44 -18.40
C ASP A 191 1.81 -27.27 -17.80
N LYS A 192 1.46 -27.04 -16.53
CA LYS A 192 0.38 -27.77 -15.83
C LYS A 192 -0.68 -26.80 -15.34
N PHE A 193 -1.94 -27.24 -15.43
CA PHE A 193 -3.05 -26.58 -14.75
C PHE A 193 -2.85 -26.59 -13.23
N TYR A 194 -2.51 -25.44 -12.66
CA TYR A 194 -2.48 -25.20 -11.23
C TYR A 194 -3.87 -24.73 -10.77
N ASP A 195 -4.58 -25.56 -10.01
CA ASP A 195 -5.94 -25.25 -9.55
C ASP A 195 -5.90 -24.22 -8.40
N HIS A 196 -5.91 -22.93 -8.74
CA HIS A 196 -5.97 -21.82 -7.78
C HIS A 196 -7.18 -21.90 -6.84
N PHE A 197 -8.24 -22.64 -7.21
CA PHE A 197 -9.42 -22.82 -6.36
C PHE A 197 -9.24 -23.90 -5.27
N ASP A 198 -8.10 -24.60 -5.23
CA ASP A 198 -7.76 -25.56 -4.17
C ASP A 198 -7.06 -24.87 -2.98
N GLU A 199 -7.88 -24.31 -2.09
CA GLU A 199 -7.46 -23.67 -0.84
C GLU A 199 -6.66 -24.55 0.13
N THR A 200 -6.58 -25.86 -0.11
CA THR A 200 -5.65 -26.71 0.67
C THR A 200 -4.19 -26.50 0.27
N LYS A 201 -3.94 -25.96 -0.93
CA LYS A 201 -2.61 -25.74 -1.52
C LYS A 201 -2.35 -24.29 -1.92
N ALA A 202 -3.29 -23.66 -2.64
CA ALA A 202 -3.08 -22.39 -3.32
C ALA A 202 -3.15 -21.16 -2.40
N LYS A 203 -4.03 -21.20 -1.39
CA LYS A 203 -4.32 -20.09 -0.46
C LYS A 203 -4.78 -18.80 -1.16
N THR A 204 -5.32 -18.92 -2.36
CA THR A 204 -5.74 -17.82 -3.25
C THR A 204 -6.70 -16.85 -2.58
N ILE A 205 -7.68 -17.34 -1.81
CA ILE A 205 -8.60 -16.48 -1.04
C ILE A 205 -7.83 -15.60 -0.05
N ALA A 206 -6.81 -16.13 0.63
CA ALA A 206 -5.99 -15.37 1.56
C ALA A 206 -5.05 -14.39 0.83
N SER A 207 -4.43 -14.82 -0.28
CA SER A 207 -3.60 -13.99 -1.15
C SER A 207 -4.40 -12.80 -1.69
N ILE A 208 -5.49 -13.04 -2.41
CA ILE A 208 -6.32 -11.97 -3.00
C ILE A 208 -6.86 -11.03 -1.91
N THR A 209 -7.23 -11.54 -0.72
CA THR A 209 -7.65 -10.65 0.39
C THR A 209 -6.54 -9.66 0.80
N HIS A 210 -5.29 -10.09 0.83
CA HIS A 210 -4.13 -9.23 1.11
C HIS A 210 -3.93 -8.20 -0.02
N GLU A 211 -3.92 -8.65 -1.28
CA GLU A 211 -3.79 -7.76 -2.44
C GLU A 211 -4.95 -6.74 -2.56
N LEU A 212 -6.16 -7.10 -2.11
CA LEU A 212 -7.30 -6.19 -2.02
C LEU A 212 -7.10 -5.10 -0.96
N GLY A 213 -6.28 -5.34 0.07
CA GLY A 213 -5.85 -4.31 1.01
C GLY A 213 -4.86 -3.32 0.37
N HIS A 214 -3.99 -3.76 -0.53
CA HIS A 214 -3.16 -2.85 -1.36
C HIS A 214 -4.01 -2.02 -2.32
N PHE A 215 -5.01 -2.66 -2.96
CA PHE A 215 -6.02 -1.97 -3.78
C PHE A 215 -6.79 -0.89 -2.97
N ARG A 216 -7.03 -1.12 -1.66
CA ARG A 216 -7.61 -0.13 -0.74
C ARG A 216 -6.57 0.73 -0.02
N GLY A 217 -5.37 0.83 -0.56
CA GLY A 217 -4.37 1.83 -0.19
C GLY A 217 -3.62 1.55 1.12
N ILE A 218 -3.48 0.28 1.51
CA ILE A 218 -2.58 -0.13 2.59
C ILE A 218 -1.22 -0.54 1.99
N TRP A 219 -0.12 -0.15 2.64
CA TRP A 219 1.23 -0.60 2.29
C TRP A 219 1.70 -1.71 3.23
N ASP A 220 2.52 -2.63 2.73
CA ASP A 220 3.09 -3.74 3.50
C ASP A 220 3.84 -3.27 4.76
N LEU A 221 3.53 -3.92 5.87
CA LEU A 221 4.18 -3.70 7.17
C LEU A 221 5.44 -4.56 7.33
N TYR A 222 5.51 -5.74 6.70
CA TYR A 222 6.70 -6.60 6.80
C TYR A 222 7.97 -5.98 6.19
N VAL A 223 7.85 -4.96 5.32
CA VAL A 223 9.00 -4.29 4.65
C VAL A 223 9.95 -3.59 5.62
N VAL A 224 9.52 -3.31 6.86
CA VAL A 224 10.36 -2.75 7.93
C VAL A 224 10.83 -3.80 8.96
N ASN A 225 10.42 -5.06 8.83
CA ASN A 225 10.88 -6.14 9.72
C ASN A 225 12.37 -6.43 9.48
N PHE A 226 13.17 -6.48 10.54
CA PHE A 226 14.57 -6.90 10.44
C PHE A 226 15.13 -7.47 11.75
N ASN A 227 16.09 -8.39 11.64
CA ASN A 227 16.78 -8.98 12.79
C ASN A 227 17.89 -8.07 13.33
N GLY A 228 18.07 -8.01 14.65
CA GLY A 228 19.04 -7.12 15.32
C GLY A 228 20.49 -7.17 14.83
N LYS A 229 20.93 -8.28 14.22
CA LYS A 229 22.24 -8.36 13.53
C LYS A 229 22.41 -7.33 12.40
N ASN A 230 21.30 -6.82 11.84
CA ASN A 230 21.25 -5.80 10.80
C ASN A 230 21.17 -4.37 11.37
N ASN A 231 21.33 -4.18 12.68
CA ASN A 231 21.37 -2.88 13.34
C ASN A 231 22.71 -2.69 14.09
N PRO A 232 23.70 -2.05 13.45
CA PRO A 232 25.03 -1.85 14.04
C PRO A 232 25.08 -0.78 15.15
N ILE A 233 23.99 -0.05 15.39
CA ILE A 233 23.93 1.05 16.37
C ILE A 233 23.65 0.52 17.78
N ASN A 234 22.65 -0.36 17.94
CA ASN A 234 22.27 -0.90 19.25
C ASN A 234 21.90 -2.40 19.24
N GLY A 235 22.04 -3.10 18.12
CA GLY A 235 21.79 -4.55 18.02
C GLY A 235 20.34 -5.00 18.17
N LYS A 236 19.36 -4.08 18.27
CA LYS A 236 17.93 -4.42 18.37
C LYS A 236 17.33 -4.63 16.99
N GLY A 237 16.55 -5.70 16.84
CA GLY A 237 15.68 -5.90 15.68
C GLY A 237 14.42 -5.03 15.77
N PHE A 238 13.67 -5.01 14.67
CA PHE A 238 12.34 -4.43 14.61
C PHE A 238 11.36 -5.41 13.98
N ARG A 239 10.10 -5.36 14.44
CA ARG A 239 8.99 -6.04 13.79
C ARG A 239 7.73 -5.19 13.95
N ALA A 240 7.01 -4.99 12.85
CA ALA A 240 5.72 -4.32 12.84
C ALA A 240 4.63 -5.16 13.57
N PRO A 241 3.48 -4.55 13.92
CA PRO A 241 2.31 -5.25 14.44
C PRO A 241 1.88 -6.41 13.55
N ASP A 242 1.35 -7.47 14.16
CA ASP A 242 0.64 -8.51 13.44
C ASP A 242 -0.56 -7.93 12.67
N GLY A 243 -0.90 -8.56 11.55
CA GLY A 243 -1.91 -8.10 10.60
C GLY A 243 -1.74 -8.81 9.27
N ILE A 244 -2.64 -8.56 8.33
CA ILE A 244 -2.60 -9.20 6.99
C ILE A 244 -1.48 -8.63 6.12
N MET A 245 -1.04 -7.40 6.38
CA MET A 245 0.09 -6.75 5.71
C MET A 245 1.44 -7.12 6.34
N ASN A 246 1.44 -8.14 7.21
CA ASN A 246 2.62 -8.67 7.89
C ASN A 246 2.57 -10.21 7.89
N ASP A 247 3.38 -10.88 8.71
CA ASP A 247 3.57 -12.35 8.68
C ASP A 247 2.29 -13.23 8.80
N ASN A 248 1.10 -12.67 9.10
CA ASN A 248 -0.13 -13.43 9.31
C ASN A 248 -1.02 -13.62 8.05
N THR A 249 -0.62 -13.16 6.86
CA THR A 249 -1.44 -13.19 5.62
C THR A 249 -2.21 -14.49 5.38
N TYR A 250 -1.53 -15.64 5.47
CA TYR A 250 -2.02 -16.96 5.04
C TYR A 250 -2.68 -17.81 6.13
N GLY A 251 -2.87 -17.27 7.33
CA GLY A 251 -3.52 -17.98 8.44
C GLY A 251 -5.03 -18.21 8.24
N THR A 252 -5.61 -18.96 9.18
CA THR A 252 -7.07 -19.17 9.23
C THR A 252 -7.80 -17.87 9.58
N LEU A 253 -9.13 -17.85 9.39
CA LEU A 253 -9.97 -16.74 9.84
C LEU A 253 -9.93 -16.50 11.35
N GLU A 254 -9.44 -17.43 12.16
CA GLU A 254 -9.31 -17.27 13.62
C GLU A 254 -7.99 -16.60 14.00
N GLU A 255 -6.93 -16.80 13.22
CA GLU A 255 -5.58 -16.28 13.44
C GLU A 255 -5.33 -14.92 12.75
N CYS A 256 -5.95 -14.72 11.60
CA CYS A 256 -5.83 -13.50 10.80
C CYS A 256 -6.80 -12.40 11.24
N TYR A 257 -6.36 -11.16 11.07
CA TYR A 257 -7.18 -9.97 11.28
C TYR A 257 -6.59 -8.77 10.54
N TRP A 258 -7.44 -7.77 10.26
CA TRP A 258 -6.98 -6.41 10.00
C TRP A 258 -6.58 -5.76 11.32
N ASN A 259 -5.35 -5.24 11.43
CA ASN A 259 -4.92 -4.49 12.60
C ASN A 259 -5.44 -3.04 12.59
N GLU A 260 -5.24 -2.31 13.69
CA GLU A 260 -5.75 -0.93 13.84
C GLU A 260 -5.30 0.00 12.70
N TYR A 261 -4.04 -0.12 12.27
CA TYR A 261 -3.49 0.69 11.18
C TYR A 261 -4.11 0.33 9.82
N GLU A 262 -4.25 -0.97 9.54
CA GLU A 262 -4.89 -1.49 8.33
C GLU A 262 -6.37 -1.03 8.26
N LEU A 263 -7.13 -1.17 9.34
CA LEU A 263 -8.52 -0.73 9.46
C LEU A 263 -8.68 0.79 9.24
N LEU A 264 -7.79 1.60 9.81
CA LEU A 264 -7.81 3.06 9.63
C LEU A 264 -7.53 3.47 8.17
N CYS A 265 -6.61 2.78 7.49
CA CYS A 265 -6.35 3.02 6.07
C CYS A 265 -7.58 2.66 5.20
N LEU A 266 -8.25 1.55 5.48
CA LEU A 266 -9.52 1.19 4.82
C LEU A 266 -10.59 2.27 5.07
N ASN A 267 -10.79 2.67 6.33
CA ASN A 267 -11.77 3.69 6.71
C ASN A 267 -11.50 5.09 6.14
N ALA A 268 -10.24 5.41 5.82
CA ALA A 268 -9.87 6.67 5.17
C ALA A 268 -10.06 6.63 3.65
N ASN A 269 -9.85 5.48 3.02
CA ASN A 269 -9.92 5.32 1.56
C ASN A 269 -11.32 4.93 1.04
N LEU A 270 -12.15 4.26 1.83
CA LEU A 270 -13.52 3.85 1.47
C LEU A 270 -13.61 3.31 0.03
N SER A 271 -14.41 3.92 -0.83
CA SER A 271 -14.59 3.56 -2.25
C SER A 271 -13.63 4.28 -3.23
N LYS A 272 -12.82 5.24 -2.76
CA LYS A 272 -11.97 6.17 -3.56
C LYS A 272 -11.14 5.47 -4.66
N LYS A 273 -11.13 6.03 -5.87
CA LYS A 273 -10.27 5.64 -7.00
C LYS A 273 -9.16 6.68 -7.18
N GLU A 274 -7.90 6.28 -7.00
CA GLU A 274 -6.76 7.13 -7.33
C GLU A 274 -5.55 6.28 -7.73
N TYR A 275 -4.73 6.81 -8.65
CA TYR A 275 -3.43 6.22 -8.98
C TYR A 275 -2.55 6.10 -7.72
N ARG A 276 -2.08 4.89 -7.40
CA ARG A 276 -1.25 4.58 -6.23
C ARG A 276 -1.89 5.07 -4.93
N LEU A 277 -3.13 4.66 -4.69
CA LEU A 277 -3.96 5.09 -3.56
C LEU A 277 -3.26 5.04 -2.19
N TRP A 278 -2.36 4.09 -1.96
CA TRP A 278 -1.57 4.01 -0.72
C TRP A 278 -0.64 5.22 -0.51
N ASP A 279 -0.01 5.76 -1.57
CA ASP A 279 0.86 6.93 -1.48
C ASP A 279 0.04 8.19 -1.23
N SER A 280 -1.18 8.24 -1.77
CA SER A 280 -2.13 9.33 -1.54
C SER A 280 -2.68 9.31 -0.13
N CYS A 281 -3.08 8.14 0.38
CA CYS A 281 -3.45 7.95 1.77
C CYS A 281 -2.29 8.36 2.72
N MET A 282 -1.10 7.79 2.50
CA MET A 282 0.13 8.12 3.23
C MET A 282 0.44 9.62 3.25
N TRP A 283 0.21 10.30 2.12
CA TRP A 283 0.45 11.73 2.00
C TRP A 283 -0.64 12.55 2.69
N GLU A 284 -1.91 12.29 2.43
CA GLU A 284 -3.05 13.07 2.92
C GLU A 284 -3.21 12.95 4.45
N TYR A 285 -3.02 11.74 4.99
CA TYR A 285 -3.26 11.42 6.40
C TYR A 285 -2.00 11.28 7.26
N PHE A 286 -0.80 11.64 6.79
CA PHE A 286 0.36 11.72 7.70
C PHE A 286 0.13 12.77 8.79
N THR A 287 0.63 12.52 10.02
CA THR A 287 0.65 13.57 11.06
C THR A 287 1.43 14.80 10.57
N ASP A 288 1.12 15.98 11.11
CA ASP A 288 1.81 17.22 10.72
C ASP A 288 3.14 17.38 11.46
N LEU A 289 3.22 16.88 12.69
CA LEU A 289 4.34 17.11 13.61
C LEU A 289 4.79 15.82 14.27
N ILE A 290 6.12 15.65 14.39
CA ILE A 290 6.74 14.69 15.31
C ILE A 290 7.21 15.45 16.55
N GLU A 291 6.77 14.99 17.72
CA GLU A 291 7.19 15.48 19.04
C GLU A 291 7.96 14.39 19.77
N VAL A 292 9.23 14.67 20.10
CA VAL A 292 10.11 13.76 20.84
C VAL A 292 10.45 14.38 22.18
N SER A 293 10.13 13.67 23.26
CA SER A 293 10.59 13.95 24.63
C SER A 293 11.68 12.96 25.03
N VAL A 294 12.57 13.38 25.94
CA VAL A 294 13.65 12.53 26.47
C VAL A 294 13.54 12.44 27.98
N THR A 295 13.69 11.21 28.51
CA THR A 295 13.73 10.95 29.95
C THR A 295 15.02 10.26 30.38
N GLU A 296 15.35 10.37 31.66
CA GLU A 296 16.36 9.57 32.34
C GLU A 296 15.87 9.33 33.78
N ASP A 297 15.90 8.08 34.26
CA ASP A 297 15.34 7.68 35.56
C ASP A 297 13.88 8.19 35.78
N ASN A 298 13.06 8.18 34.72
CA ASN A 298 11.69 8.72 34.63
C ASN A 298 11.55 10.25 34.85
N LYS A 299 12.64 11.02 34.74
CA LYS A 299 12.62 12.49 34.79
C LYS A 299 12.89 13.07 33.40
N PRO A 300 12.25 14.20 33.01
CA PRO A 300 12.60 14.89 31.78
C PRO A 300 14.08 15.29 31.75
N VAL A 301 14.70 15.18 30.57
CA VAL A 301 16.08 15.61 30.32
C VAL A 301 16.06 16.93 29.56
N ASP A 302 16.37 18.03 30.24
CA ASP A 302 16.69 19.29 29.57
C ASP A 302 18.12 19.21 29.01
N GLY A 303 18.28 19.50 27.71
CA GLY A 303 19.57 19.38 27.02
C GLY A 303 19.82 17.96 26.50
N PHE A 304 19.54 17.73 25.21
CA PHE A 304 19.87 16.46 24.54
C PHE A 304 20.22 16.66 23.07
N LYS A 305 20.98 15.70 22.54
CA LYS A 305 21.19 15.52 21.10
C LYS A 305 20.32 14.37 20.59
N LEU A 306 19.69 14.55 19.44
CA LEU A 306 18.87 13.55 18.76
C LEU A 306 19.47 13.23 17.39
N ASN A 307 19.90 11.98 17.20
CA ASN A 307 20.42 11.46 15.94
C ASN A 307 19.40 10.54 15.28
N PHE A 308 19.18 10.69 13.98
CA PHE A 308 18.32 9.82 13.17
C PHE A 308 19.19 8.95 12.25
N TYR A 309 19.00 7.64 12.31
CA TYR A 309 19.63 6.66 11.44
C TYR A 309 18.56 6.06 10.52
N LYS A 310 18.81 6.03 9.21
CA LYS A 310 17.85 5.46 8.25
C LYS A 310 17.76 3.95 8.37
N TYR A 311 16.56 3.42 8.19
CA TYR A 311 16.38 2.06 7.68
C TYR A 311 16.48 2.07 6.15
N GLU A 312 17.27 1.18 5.57
CA GLU A 312 17.38 0.97 4.13
C GLU A 312 17.78 -0.49 3.84
N SER A 313 17.16 -1.12 2.83
CA SER A 313 17.50 -2.47 2.36
C SER A 313 17.68 -3.53 3.48
N GLY A 314 16.72 -3.62 4.41
CA GLY A 314 16.72 -4.65 5.46
C GLY A 314 17.62 -4.36 6.67
N LYS A 315 18.19 -3.16 6.81
CA LYS A 315 19.15 -2.81 7.87
C LYS A 315 19.08 -1.34 8.28
N ILE A 316 19.64 -1.03 9.45
CA ILE A 316 19.89 0.36 9.87
C ILE A 316 21.25 0.82 9.33
N ASN A 317 21.28 1.96 8.64
CA ASN A 317 22.52 2.60 8.19
C ASN A 317 23.25 3.22 9.40
N PRO A 318 24.54 2.90 9.64
CA PRO A 318 25.29 3.42 10.79
C PRO A 318 25.64 4.92 10.71
N VAL A 319 25.42 5.57 9.55
CA VAL A 319 25.68 7.01 9.37
C VAL A 319 24.47 7.80 9.87
N VAL A 320 24.72 8.77 10.75
CA VAL A 320 23.70 9.74 11.19
C VAL A 320 23.21 10.51 9.98
N HIS A 321 21.91 10.41 9.67
CA HIS A 321 21.30 11.13 8.56
C HIS A 321 20.92 12.56 8.95
N ILE A 322 20.29 12.71 10.12
CA ILE A 322 19.88 13.99 10.68
C ILE A 322 20.37 14.04 12.12
N ALA A 323 20.98 15.16 12.50
CA ALA A 323 21.37 15.44 13.88
C ALA A 323 20.71 16.74 14.33
N MET A 324 20.20 16.75 15.55
CA MET A 324 19.57 17.94 16.17
C MET A 324 20.05 18.06 17.61
N ASP A 325 20.43 19.27 18.01
CA ASP A 325 20.68 19.60 19.41
C ASP A 325 19.47 20.38 19.95
N ASN A 326 19.05 20.09 21.19
CA ASN A 326 17.89 20.69 21.84
C ASN A 326 18.21 21.07 23.28
N GLU A 327 18.01 22.33 23.67
CA GLU A 327 18.28 22.80 25.03
C GLU A 327 17.16 22.48 26.03
N GLY A 328 15.92 22.27 25.55
CA GLY A 328 14.78 21.88 26.39
C GLY A 328 14.59 20.36 26.49
N SER A 329 13.50 19.96 27.16
CA SER A 329 13.11 18.55 27.37
C SER A 329 12.19 17.95 26.28
N ILE A 330 11.76 18.77 25.32
CA ILE A 330 10.95 18.37 24.17
C ILE A 330 11.51 19.03 22.91
N ILE A 331 11.59 18.29 21.81
CA ILE A 331 11.80 18.83 20.45
C ILE A 331 10.58 18.50 19.58
N ARG A 332 10.21 19.43 18.70
CA ARG A 332 9.09 19.26 17.76
C ARG A 332 9.53 19.67 16.35
N LYS A 333 9.15 18.88 15.34
CA LYS A 333 9.49 19.09 13.93
C LYS A 333 8.31 18.79 13.01
N GLU A 334 8.26 19.48 11.87
CA GLU A 334 7.33 19.14 10.79
C GLU A 334 7.65 17.71 10.29
N ALA A 335 6.65 16.84 10.25
CA ALA A 335 6.86 15.43 9.94
C ALA A 335 7.29 15.21 8.47
N ARG A 336 6.86 16.12 7.58
CA ARG A 336 7.26 16.12 6.16
C ARG A 336 8.75 16.31 5.96
N ASP A 337 9.35 17.26 6.66
CA ASP A 337 10.80 17.56 6.60
C ASP A 337 11.67 16.39 7.09
N LEU A 338 11.10 15.51 7.92
CA LEU A 338 11.76 14.28 8.38
C LEU A 338 11.59 13.12 7.40
N PHE A 339 10.35 12.89 6.93
CA PHE A 339 10.00 11.67 6.21
C PHE A 339 10.16 11.76 4.69
N TRP A 340 9.90 12.91 4.06
CA TRP A 340 9.97 13.05 2.60
C TRP A 340 11.32 13.59 2.13
N HIS A 341 11.86 12.98 1.07
CA HIS A 341 13.16 13.32 0.49
C HIS A 341 13.06 13.80 -0.97
N GLY A 342 11.85 14.18 -1.39
CA GLY A 342 11.53 14.68 -2.72
C GLY A 342 10.08 15.17 -2.77
N SER A 343 9.65 15.67 -3.93
CA SER A 343 8.33 16.29 -4.10
C SER A 343 7.22 15.31 -4.45
N ALA A 344 7.53 14.04 -4.73
CA ALA A 344 6.54 13.03 -5.11
C ALA A 344 5.99 12.29 -3.89
N LYS A 345 4.71 11.88 -3.96
CA LYS A 345 4.00 11.21 -2.85
C LYS A 345 4.76 9.99 -2.30
N TRP A 346 5.36 9.20 -3.18
CA TRP A 346 6.12 7.96 -2.87
C TRP A 346 7.59 8.15 -2.44
N GLN A 347 8.10 9.39 -2.33
CA GLN A 347 9.51 9.66 -2.00
C GLN A 347 9.72 9.87 -0.50
N TYR A 348 9.42 8.84 0.30
CA TYR A 348 9.53 8.87 1.76
C TYR A 348 10.38 7.74 2.34
N TYR A 349 10.90 7.95 3.55
CA TYR A 349 11.63 6.93 4.31
C TYR A 349 10.67 6.03 5.08
N SER A 350 10.84 4.71 5.00
CA SER A 350 9.95 3.78 5.71
C SER A 350 10.20 3.71 7.23
N MET A 351 11.42 3.98 7.72
CA MET A 351 11.68 4.01 9.16
C MET A 351 12.97 4.75 9.51
N PHE A 352 12.98 5.34 10.69
CA PHE A 352 14.20 5.77 11.39
C PHE A 352 14.44 4.96 12.67
N LEU A 353 15.70 4.77 13.03
CA LEU A 353 16.13 4.55 14.42
C LEU A 353 16.58 5.91 14.98
N LEU A 354 15.98 6.34 16.08
CA LEU A 354 16.38 7.53 16.82
C LEU A 354 17.31 7.12 17.97
N GLU A 355 18.38 7.90 18.17
CA GLU A 355 19.24 7.87 19.34
C GLU A 355 19.15 9.24 20.03
N ALA A 356 18.66 9.25 21.27
CA ALA A 356 18.79 10.41 22.16
C ALA A 356 20.07 10.26 22.99
N VAL A 357 20.81 11.36 23.16
CA VAL A 357 21.98 11.45 24.02
C VAL A 357 21.78 12.61 25.00
N ASN A 358 21.69 12.30 26.29
CA ASN A 358 21.57 13.31 27.35
C ASN A 358 22.85 14.17 27.39
N ALA A 359 22.73 15.49 27.22
CA ALA A 359 23.90 16.38 27.13
C ALA A 359 24.67 16.49 28.46
N ASN A 360 24.02 16.22 29.60
CA ASN A 360 24.61 16.34 30.93
C ASN A 360 25.33 15.07 31.38
N THR A 361 24.86 13.89 30.95
CA THR A 361 25.39 12.59 31.42
C THR A 361 26.08 11.78 30.32
N GLY A 362 25.81 12.06 29.04
CA GLY A 362 26.26 11.25 27.91
C GLY A 362 25.53 9.91 27.75
N HIS A 363 24.57 9.60 28.64
CA HIS A 363 23.74 8.41 28.56
C HIS A 363 22.85 8.42 27.31
N LYS A 364 22.47 7.22 26.85
CA LYS A 364 21.79 7.05 25.56
C LYS A 364 20.46 6.32 25.68
N GLY A 365 19.49 6.76 24.90
CA GLY A 365 18.20 6.10 24.69
C GLY A 365 17.95 5.87 23.21
N TYR A 366 17.13 4.87 22.88
CA TYR A 366 16.83 4.53 21.48
C TYR A 366 15.38 4.14 21.28
N ALA A 367 14.79 4.58 20.17
CA ALA A 367 13.44 4.21 19.74
C ALA A 367 13.39 4.10 18.21
N PHE A 368 12.56 3.19 17.70
CA PHE A 368 12.23 3.15 16.28
C PHE A 368 11.08 4.11 16.00
N LEU A 369 11.08 4.69 14.80
CA LEU A 369 10.05 5.57 14.28
C LEU A 369 9.69 5.09 12.86
N PRO A 370 8.84 4.05 12.75
CA PRO A 370 8.36 3.54 11.46
C PRO A 370 7.32 4.49 10.85
N TYR A 371 7.17 4.48 9.53
CA TYR A 371 6.23 5.37 8.82
C TYR A 371 4.78 5.22 9.28
N TYR A 372 4.35 3.99 9.60
CA TYR A 372 2.95 3.69 9.89
C TYR A 372 2.48 4.26 11.24
N GLU A 373 3.38 4.55 12.19
CA GLU A 373 2.99 5.10 13.49
C GLU A 373 2.59 6.60 13.42
N PRO A 374 3.39 7.50 12.82
CA PRO A 374 2.95 8.85 12.51
C PRO A 374 1.80 8.91 11.49
N HIS A 375 1.71 7.95 10.55
CA HIS A 375 0.57 7.86 9.65
C HIS A 375 -0.71 7.49 10.42
N MET A 376 -0.67 6.49 11.32
CA MET A 376 -1.79 6.10 12.18
C MET A 376 -2.30 7.26 13.04
N GLN A 377 -1.40 8.11 13.57
CA GLN A 377 -1.81 9.29 14.34
C GLN A 377 -2.54 10.31 13.45
N GLY A 378 -2.05 10.58 12.24
CA GLY A 378 -2.73 11.49 11.33
C GLY A 378 -4.05 10.93 10.78
N LEU A 379 -4.15 9.62 10.51
CA LEU A 379 -5.42 8.94 10.21
C LEU A 379 -6.45 9.16 11.32
N LYS A 380 -6.05 8.98 12.59
CA LYS A 380 -6.91 9.25 13.76
C LYS A 380 -7.33 10.73 13.84
N ASP A 381 -6.38 11.64 13.74
CA ASP A 381 -6.60 13.08 13.93
C ASP A 381 -7.28 13.79 12.74
N LYS A 382 -7.21 13.23 11.53
CA LYS A 382 -7.67 13.88 10.28
C LYS A 382 -8.84 13.14 9.60
N CYS A 383 -9.05 11.86 9.88
CA CYS A 383 -10.15 11.06 9.31
C CYS A 383 -11.10 10.51 10.38
N GLU A 384 -10.56 9.85 11.41
CA GLU A 384 -11.40 9.08 12.35
C GLU A 384 -12.08 9.96 13.40
N THR A 385 -11.35 10.94 13.94
CA THR A 385 -11.88 11.97 14.82
C THR A 385 -11.23 13.32 14.45
N PRO A 386 -11.72 13.99 13.39
CA PRO A 386 -11.10 15.21 12.86
C PRO A 386 -10.92 16.30 13.92
N ILE A 387 -9.69 16.74 14.14
CA ILE A 387 -9.35 17.78 15.12
C ILE A 387 -9.18 19.16 14.47
N ASN A 388 -9.51 20.21 15.22
CA ASN A 388 -9.17 21.58 14.85
C ASN A 388 -7.73 21.91 15.27
N GLY A 389 -6.75 21.64 14.41
CA GLY A 389 -5.34 21.97 14.64
C GLY A 389 -4.37 21.12 13.82
N LYS A 390 -3.09 21.14 14.20
CA LYS A 390 -2.09 20.20 13.67
C LYS A 390 -2.19 18.86 14.41
N SER A 391 -2.18 17.76 13.67
CA SER A 391 -1.92 16.42 14.21
C SER A 391 -0.49 16.35 14.73
N ILE A 392 -0.29 15.65 15.86
CA ILE A 392 1.03 15.51 16.49
C ILE A 392 1.24 14.06 16.96
N TYR A 393 2.11 13.32 16.28
CA TYR A 393 2.64 12.06 16.81
C TYR A 393 3.68 12.34 17.91
N LYS A 394 3.55 11.65 19.04
CA LYS A 394 4.35 11.86 20.24
C LYS A 394 5.08 10.59 20.63
N MET A 395 6.37 10.70 20.91
CA MET A 395 7.19 9.60 21.43
C MET A 395 8.11 10.08 22.56
N THR A 396 8.44 9.17 23.47
CA THR A 396 9.40 9.40 24.55
C THR A 396 10.57 8.44 24.41
N ILE A 397 11.81 8.95 24.53
CA ILE A 397 13.03 8.15 24.50
C ILE A 397 13.68 8.17 25.88
N ASP A 398 13.79 6.99 26.50
CA ASP A 398 14.38 6.83 27.84
C ASP A 398 15.88 6.50 27.74
N CYS A 399 16.71 7.41 28.26
CA CYS A 399 18.17 7.31 28.31
C CYS A 399 18.63 6.44 29.48
N LYS A 400 19.66 5.61 29.23
CA LYS A 400 20.21 4.63 30.19
C LYS A 400 21.74 4.67 30.21
N LYS A 401 22.27 4.28 31.37
CA LYS A 401 23.71 4.10 31.65
C LYS A 401 24.33 3.02 30.78
#